data_AF-A0A9D5ZGT9-F1
#
_entry.id   AF-A0A9D5ZGT9-F1
#
_cell.length_a   1.000
_cell.length_b   1.000
_cell.length_c   1.000
_cell.angle_alpha   90.00
_cell.angle_beta   90.00
_cell.angle_gamma   90.00
#
_symmetry.space_group_name_H-M   'P 1'
#
loop_
_entity.id
_entity.type
_entity.pdbx_description
1 polymer ?
#
loop_
_entity_poly.entity_id
_entity_poly.type
_entity_poly.pdbx_seq_one_letter_code
_entity_poly.pdbx_strand_id
1 'polypeptide(L)'
;MAANIKNLIRLHEWNVDEKRRKLGELLRLQGELEDQLTQLEADLIEEQKAAAADPALAGMTYGLYAQQVILRRENLQESIRQMDIVIGHARDELADAYQELKKYETVEENRRRRQELEDARREQIQLDEIAQNQYLRKKRAAGQN
;
A
#
# COMPACT_ATOMS: atom_id res chain seq x y z
N MET A 1 -2.23 -12.44 -26.55
CA MET A 1 -2.43 -11.16 -25.83
C MET A 1 -2.90 -11.34 -24.38
N ALA A 2 -3.83 -12.26 -24.07
CA ALA A 2 -4.36 -12.48 -22.71
C ALA A 2 -3.32 -12.73 -21.61
N ALA A 3 -2.33 -13.59 -21.91
CA ALA A 3 -1.26 -13.94 -20.99
C ALA A 3 -0.37 -12.73 -20.65
N ASN A 4 -0.30 -11.73 -21.52
CA ASN A 4 0.53 -10.55 -21.34
C ASN A 4 -0.06 -9.62 -20.27
N ILE A 5 -1.37 -9.34 -20.31
CA ILE A 5 -2.04 -8.48 -19.30
C ILE A 5 -1.97 -9.09 -17.90
N LYS A 6 -2.20 -10.40 -17.76
CA LYS A 6 -2.09 -11.08 -16.45
C LYS A 6 -0.66 -11.07 -15.89
N ASN A 7 0.36 -11.09 -16.75
CA ASN A 7 1.75 -10.92 -16.33
C ASN A 7 2.03 -9.48 -15.89
N LEU A 8 1.48 -8.48 -16.59
CA LEU A 8 1.59 -7.07 -16.21
C LEU A 8 0.92 -6.80 -14.85
N ILE A 9 -0.28 -7.32 -14.62
CA ILE A 9 -0.95 -7.20 -13.32
C ILE A 9 -0.04 -7.74 -12.20
N ARG A 10 0.50 -8.96 -12.36
CA ARG A 10 1.43 -9.54 -11.36
C ARG A 10 2.68 -8.70 -11.14
N LEU A 11 3.23 -8.10 -12.19
CA LEU A 11 4.37 -7.19 -12.08
C LEU A 11 4.00 -5.94 -11.25
N HIS A 12 2.82 -5.36 -11.49
CA HIS A 12 2.35 -4.18 -10.76
C HIS A 12 1.95 -4.51 -9.31
N GLU A 13 1.37 -5.68 -9.04
CA GLU A 13 1.13 -6.19 -7.69
C GLU A 13 2.45 -6.28 -6.91
N TRP A 14 3.49 -6.86 -7.52
CA TRP A 14 4.80 -6.95 -6.89
C TRP A 14 5.41 -5.57 -6.61
N ASN A 15 5.29 -4.63 -7.55
CA ASN A 15 5.75 -3.25 -7.34
C ASN A 15 5.00 -2.56 -6.18
N VAL A 16 3.67 -2.73 -6.09
CA VAL A 16 2.88 -2.23 -4.96
C VAL A 16 3.38 -2.82 -3.64
N ASP A 17 3.60 -4.14 -3.60
CA ASP A 17 4.10 -4.81 -2.40
C ASP A 17 5.50 -4.31 -2.00
N GLU A 18 6.39 -4.07 -2.96
CA GLU A 18 7.72 -3.50 -2.72
C GLU A 18 7.62 -2.10 -2.11
N LYS A 19 6.81 -1.20 -2.70
CA LYS A 19 6.58 0.15 -2.16
C LYS A 19 5.96 0.10 -0.76
N ARG A 20 5.02 -0.82 -0.53
CA ARG A 20 4.38 -1.00 0.79
C ARG A 20 5.39 -1.45 1.84
N ARG A 21 6.30 -2.37 1.50
CA ARG A 21 7.38 -2.81 2.40
C ARG A 21 8.32 -1.66 2.74
N LYS A 22 8.78 -0.91 1.72
CA LYS A 22 9.64 0.27 1.92
C LYS A 22 8.98 1.30 2.83
N LEU A 23 7.70 1.60 2.62
CA LEU A 23 6.94 2.51 3.50
C LEU A 23 6.87 1.98 4.94
N GLY A 24 6.63 0.67 5.11
CA GLY A 24 6.63 0.03 6.44
C GLY A 24 7.97 0.15 7.15
N GLU A 25 9.08 -0.02 6.43
CA GLU A 25 10.43 0.16 6.99
C GLU A 25 10.68 1.61 7.43
N LEU A 26 10.27 2.59 6.63
CA LEU A 26 10.40 4.01 6.98
C LEU A 26 9.58 4.38 8.22
N LEU A 27 8.32 3.93 8.29
CA LEU A 27 7.46 4.14 9.47
C LEU A 27 8.05 3.51 10.72
N ARG A 28 8.65 2.31 10.60
CA ARG A 28 9.34 1.66 11.71
C ARG A 28 10.54 2.49 12.20
N LEU A 29 11.37 2.99 11.28
CA LEU A 29 12.50 3.85 11.61
C LEU A 29 12.06 5.18 12.25
N GLN A 30 10.94 5.76 11.80
CA GLN A 30 10.36 6.93 12.45
C GLN A 30 9.96 6.62 13.90
N GLY A 31 9.26 5.52 14.13
CA GLY A 31 8.89 5.08 15.48
C GLY A 31 10.10 4.89 16.39
N GLU A 32 11.21 4.33 15.87
CA GLU A 32 12.46 4.21 16.63
C GLU A 32 13.04 5.58 17.04
N LEU A 33 12.93 6.61 16.20
CA LEU A 33 13.36 7.97 16.53
C LEU A 33 12.46 8.62 17.60
N GLU A 34 11.14 8.40 17.50
CA GLU A 34 10.15 8.89 18.47
C GLU A 34 10.34 8.23 19.85
N ASP A 35 10.61 6.92 19.87
CA ASP A 35 10.94 6.18 21.09
C ASP A 35 12.24 6.71 21.72
N GLN A 36 13.27 6.97 20.92
CA GLN A 36 14.52 7.56 21.40
C GLN A 36 14.31 8.96 21.99
N LEU A 37 13.45 9.78 21.38
CA LEU A 37 13.11 11.10 21.89
C LEU A 37 12.37 11.00 23.22
N THR A 38 11.39 10.10 23.31
CA THR A 38 10.62 9.85 24.54
C THR A 38 11.53 9.37 25.67
N GLN A 39 12.44 8.44 25.39
CA GLN A 39 13.40 7.97 26.38
C GLN A 39 14.35 9.08 26.84
N LEU A 40 14.84 9.91 25.91
CA LEU A 40 15.70 11.05 26.25
C LEU A 40 15.00 12.05 27.19
N GLU A 41 13.71 12.29 26.98
CA GLU A 41 12.90 13.16 27.85
C GLU A 41 12.69 12.56 29.23
N ALA A 42 12.46 11.24 29.31
CA ALA A 42 12.37 10.53 30.59
C ALA A 42 13.69 10.56 31.37
N ASP A 43 14.81 10.28 30.70
CA ASP A 43 16.16 10.33 31.29
C ASP A 43 16.48 11.74 31.82
N LEU A 44 16.11 12.77 31.06
CA LEU A 44 16.29 14.16 31.48
C LEU A 44 15.58 14.42 32.81
N ILE A 45 14.32 14.01 32.95
CA ILE A 45 13.51 14.21 34.17
C ILE A 45 14.20 13.57 35.39
N GLU A 46 14.70 12.35 35.25
CA GLU A 46 15.42 11.67 36.33
C GLU A 46 16.72 12.40 36.71
N GLU A 47 17.47 12.87 35.72
CA GLU A 47 18.69 13.66 35.97
C GLU A 47 18.38 14.99 36.67
N GLN A 48 17.27 15.67 36.31
CA GLN A 48 16.88 16.91 37.01
C GLN A 48 16.56 16.65 38.49
N LYS A 49 15.88 15.54 38.80
CA LYS A 49 15.59 15.13 40.18
C LYS A 49 16.87 14.86 40.96
N ALA A 50 17.82 14.14 40.35
CA ALA A 50 19.12 13.85 40.97
C ALA A 50 19.91 15.13 41.24
N ALA A 51 19.98 16.04 40.28
CA ALA A 51 20.66 17.33 40.43
C ALA A 51 20.02 18.23 41.50
N ALA A 52 18.69 18.19 41.63
CA ALA A 52 17.97 18.92 42.67
C ALA A 52 18.19 18.35 44.08
N ALA A 53 18.48 17.06 44.20
CA ALA A 53 18.73 16.39 45.48
C ALA A 53 20.12 16.69 46.07
N ASP A 54 21.12 17.00 45.23
CA ASP A 54 22.47 17.43 45.68
C ASP A 54 22.98 18.67 44.91
N PRO A 55 22.47 19.87 45.24
CA PRO A 55 22.82 21.10 44.53
C PRO A 55 24.29 21.53 44.66
N ALA A 56 24.98 21.08 45.70
CA ALA A 56 26.35 21.52 46.02
C ALA A 56 27.39 20.95 45.03
N LEU A 57 27.13 19.76 44.48
CA LEU A 57 28.02 19.07 43.53
C LEU A 57 27.51 19.08 42.08
N ALA A 58 26.22 19.36 41.86
CA ALA A 58 25.58 19.15 40.56
C ALA A 58 25.63 20.33 39.58
N GLY A 59 25.86 21.57 40.03
CA GLY A 59 25.63 22.77 39.20
C GLY A 59 26.39 22.81 37.87
N MET A 60 27.70 22.51 37.87
CA MET A 60 28.53 22.57 36.66
C MET A 60 28.38 21.32 35.77
N THR A 61 28.25 20.14 36.38
CA THR A 61 28.10 18.86 35.67
C THR A 61 26.74 18.74 35.00
N TYR A 62 25.67 19.14 35.69
CA TYR A 62 24.32 19.18 35.14
C TYR A 62 24.18 20.19 34.01
N GLY A 63 24.82 21.37 34.11
CA GLY A 63 24.81 22.36 33.04
C GLY A 63 25.38 21.84 31.72
N LEU A 64 26.47 21.07 31.77
CA LEU A 64 27.05 20.43 30.59
C LEU A 64 26.14 19.32 30.05
N TYR A 65 25.60 18.48 30.93
CA TYR A 65 24.64 17.44 30.55
C TYR A 65 23.40 18.03 29.84
N ALA A 66 22.79 19.07 30.41
CA ALA A 66 21.61 19.72 29.87
C ALA A 66 21.85 20.28 28.46
N GLN A 67 23.01 20.87 28.19
CA GLN A 67 23.37 21.33 26.84
C GLN A 67 23.44 20.16 25.84
N GLN A 68 24.04 19.03 26.23
CA GLN A 68 24.10 17.85 25.36
C GLN A 68 22.71 17.26 25.09
N VAL A 69 21.84 17.23 26.09
CA VAL A 69 20.45 16.76 25.92
C VAL A 69 19.66 17.67 24.99
N ILE A 70 19.81 18.99 25.10
CA ILE A 70 19.16 19.96 24.20
C ILE A 70 19.58 19.70 22.76
N LEU A 71 20.89 19.61 22.49
CA LEU A 71 21.40 19.33 21.15
C LEU A 71 20.90 17.99 20.60
N ARG A 72 20.92 16.94 21.42
CA ARG A 72 20.43 15.61 21.02
C ARG A 72 18.94 15.63 20.70
N ARG A 73 18.14 16.34 21.51
CA ARG A 73 16.70 16.51 21.29
C ARG A 73 16.42 17.24 19.98
N GLU A 74 17.12 18.34 19.72
CA GLU A 74 16.98 19.10 18.47
C GLU A 74 17.32 18.24 17.24
N ASN A 75 18.39 17.45 17.32
CA ASN A 75 18.79 16.53 16.25
C ASN A 75 17.76 15.42 16.01
N LEU A 76 17.19 14.83 17.07
CA LEU A 76 16.14 13.82 16.96
C LEU A 76 14.88 14.40 16.34
N GLN A 77 14.44 15.57 16.80
CA GLN A 77 13.28 16.27 16.26
C GLN A 77 13.47 16.64 14.78
N GLU A 78 14.65 17.09 14.39
CA GLU A 78 14.96 17.36 12.98
C GLU A 78 14.96 16.07 12.15
N SER A 79 15.54 15.00 12.67
CA SER A 79 15.53 13.69 11.99
C SER A 79 14.10 13.16 11.79
N ILE A 80 13.22 13.32 12.79
CA ILE A 80 11.80 12.95 12.68
C ILE A 80 11.11 13.78 11.59
N ARG A 81 11.31 15.12 11.59
CA ARG A 81 10.74 15.99 10.55
C ARG A 81 11.21 15.62 9.14
N GLN A 82 12.49 15.28 8.98
CA GLN A 82 13.01 14.82 7.70
C GLN A 82 12.42 13.48 7.29
N MET A 83 12.25 12.56 8.25
CA MET A 83 11.60 11.28 8.04
C MET A 83 10.14 11.44 7.60
N ASP A 84 9.39 12.39 8.16
CA ASP A 84 8.02 12.70 7.74
C ASP A 84 7.94 13.06 6.24
N ILE A 85 8.88 13.87 5.76
CA ILE A 85 8.96 14.26 4.35
C ILE A 85 9.20 13.01 3.48
N VAL A 86 10.17 12.18 3.87
CA VAL A 86 10.51 10.94 3.14
C VAL A 86 9.33 9.95 3.13
N ILE A 87 8.61 9.82 4.26
CA ILE A 87 7.41 9.00 4.38
C ILE A 87 6.30 9.56 3.49
N GLY A 88 6.13 10.89 3.42
CA GLY A 88 5.20 11.55 2.51
C GLY A 88 5.45 11.12 1.07
N HIS A 89 6.70 11.25 0.59
CA HIS A 89 7.07 10.80 -0.74
C HIS A 89 6.86 9.29 -0.96
N ALA A 90 7.17 8.45 0.02
CA ALA A 90 6.94 7.01 -0.09
C ALA A 90 5.44 6.65 -0.14
N ARG A 91 4.57 7.41 0.53
CA ARG A 91 3.12 7.27 0.43
C ARG A 91 2.62 7.65 -0.96
N ASP A 92 3.14 8.73 -1.53
CA ASP A 92 2.81 9.14 -2.90
C ASP A 92 3.26 8.08 -3.92
N GLU A 93 4.49 7.57 -3.82
CA GLU A 93 4.98 6.47 -4.68
C GLU A 93 4.09 5.22 -4.58
N LEU A 94 3.62 4.88 -3.39
CA LEU A 94 2.72 3.73 -3.18
C LEU A 94 1.34 4.01 -3.81
N ALA A 95 0.81 5.21 -3.65
CA ALA A 95 -0.47 5.61 -4.25
C ALA A 95 -0.42 5.54 -5.78
N ASP A 96 0.65 6.04 -6.39
CA ASP A 96 0.87 5.97 -7.84
C ASP A 96 0.97 4.52 -8.32
N ALA A 97 1.69 3.66 -7.59
CA ALA A 97 1.79 2.23 -7.91
C ALA A 97 0.42 1.54 -7.88
N TYR A 98 -0.43 1.86 -6.89
CA TYR A 98 -1.80 1.36 -6.81
C TYR A 98 -2.66 1.85 -7.99
N GLN A 99 -2.53 3.12 -8.38
CA GLN A 99 -3.26 3.65 -9.53
C GLN A 99 -2.88 2.92 -10.82
N GLU A 100 -1.59 2.67 -11.05
CA GLU A 100 -1.13 1.89 -12.20
C GLU A 100 -1.67 0.46 -12.18
N LEU A 101 -1.56 -0.25 -11.05
CA LEU A 101 -2.16 -1.57 -10.90
C LEU A 101 -3.64 -1.55 -11.27
N LYS A 102 -4.39 -0.56 -10.77
CA LYS A 102 -5.83 -0.47 -10.99
C LYS A 102 -6.19 -0.28 -12.47
N LYS A 103 -5.39 0.47 -13.23
CA LYS A 103 -5.59 0.62 -14.67
C LYS A 103 -5.55 -0.73 -15.38
N TYR A 104 -4.56 -1.57 -15.07
CA TYR A 104 -4.43 -2.89 -15.69
C TYR A 104 -5.55 -3.86 -15.26
N GLU A 105 -5.96 -3.83 -14.00
CA GLU A 105 -7.11 -4.60 -13.52
C GLU A 105 -8.39 -4.24 -14.29
N THR A 106 -8.68 -2.95 -14.44
CA THR A 106 -9.86 -2.48 -15.17
C THR A 106 -9.83 -2.89 -16.64
N VAL A 107 -8.65 -2.87 -17.27
CA VAL A 107 -8.49 -3.36 -18.66
C VAL A 107 -8.76 -4.86 -18.75
N GLU A 108 -8.28 -5.65 -17.79
CA GLU A 108 -8.53 -7.10 -17.73
C GLU A 108 -10.01 -7.41 -17.51
N GLU A 109 -10.66 -6.71 -16.59
CA GLU A 109 -12.08 -6.86 -16.28
C GLU A 109 -12.94 -6.55 -17.51
N ASN A 110 -12.69 -5.43 -18.18
CA ASN A 110 -13.40 -5.05 -19.41
C ASN A 110 -13.21 -6.08 -20.52
N ARG A 111 -12.00 -6.62 -20.65
CA ARG A 111 -11.69 -7.67 -21.62
C ARG A 111 -12.46 -8.96 -21.30
N ARG A 112 -12.50 -9.36 -20.03
CA ARG A 112 -13.23 -10.55 -19.57
C ARG A 112 -14.72 -10.40 -19.85
N ARG A 113 -15.30 -9.25 -19.50
CA ARG A 113 -16.72 -8.92 -19.75
C ARG A 113 -17.08 -8.98 -21.22
N ARG A 114 -16.22 -8.45 -22.11
CA ARG A 114 -16.43 -8.54 -23.56
C ARG A 114 -16.42 -9.98 -24.04
N GLN A 115 -15.49 -10.79 -23.54
CA GLN A 115 -15.40 -12.20 -23.92
C GLN A 115 -16.64 -12.98 -23.45
N GLU A 116 -17.09 -12.78 -22.21
CA GLU A 116 -18.32 -13.38 -21.68
C GLU A 116 -19.55 -13.03 -22.53
N LEU A 117 -19.68 -11.76 -22.97
CA LEU A 117 -20.78 -11.33 -23.84
C LEU A 117 -20.70 -11.96 -25.24
N GLU A 118 -19.51 -12.08 -25.81
CA GLU A 118 -19.31 -12.73 -27.11
C GLU A 118 -19.61 -14.23 -27.05
N ASP A 119 -19.23 -14.90 -25.97
CA ASP A 119 -19.48 -16.32 -25.77
C ASP A 119 -20.99 -16.59 -25.53
N ALA A 120 -21.65 -15.77 -24.69
CA ALA A 120 -23.10 -15.84 -24.49
C ALA A 120 -23.88 -15.59 -25.79
N ARG A 121 -23.42 -14.65 -26.63
CA ARG A 121 -24.03 -14.40 -27.94
C ARG A 121 -23.88 -15.59 -28.88
N ARG A 122 -22.72 -16.25 -28.89
CA ARG A 122 -22.50 -17.47 -29.71
C ARG A 122 -23.39 -18.62 -29.24
N GLU A 123 -23.50 -18.82 -27.92
CA GLU A 123 -24.37 -19.84 -27.34
C GLU A 123 -25.84 -19.59 -27.70
N GLN A 124 -26.31 -18.35 -27.60
CA GLN A 124 -27.68 -17.99 -28.00
C GLN A 124 -27.96 -18.32 -29.48
N ILE A 125 -27.04 -17.96 -30.39
CA ILE A 125 -27.18 -18.26 -31.82
C ILE A 125 -27.28 -19.78 -32.05
N GLN A 126 -26.44 -20.56 -31.38
CA GLN A 126 -26.48 -22.03 -31.48
C GLN A 126 -27.80 -22.62 -30.98
N LEU A 127 -28.31 -22.11 -29.85
CA LEU A 127 -29.60 -22.54 -29.31
C LEU A 127 -30.76 -22.20 -30.24
N ASP A 128 -30.75 -21.00 -30.84
CA ASP A 128 -31.75 -20.56 -31.81
C ASP A 128 -31.73 -21.45 -33.07
N GLU A 129 -30.54 -21.78 -33.59
CA GLU A 129 -30.38 -22.70 -34.74
C GLU A 129 -30.92 -24.10 -34.43
N ILE A 130 -30.66 -24.62 -33.23
CA ILE A 130 -31.19 -25.93 -32.79
C ILE A 130 -32.72 -25.88 -32.72
N ALA A 131 -33.29 -24.83 -32.12
CA ALA A 131 -34.74 -24.67 -31.98
C ALA A 131 -35.43 -24.58 -33.35
N GLN A 132 -34.86 -23.81 -34.29
CA GLN A 132 -35.37 -23.70 -35.66
C GLN A 132 -35.34 -25.05 -36.38
N ASN A 133 -34.23 -25.78 -36.30
CA ASN A 133 -34.09 -27.10 -36.92
C ASN A 133 -35.08 -28.12 -36.35
N GLN A 134 -35.30 -28.11 -35.03
CA GLN A 134 -36.31 -28.96 -34.39
C GLN A 134 -37.73 -28.61 -34.84
N TYR A 135 -38.06 -27.32 -34.91
CA TYR A 135 -39.36 -26.85 -35.39
C TYR A 135 -39.63 -27.30 -36.85
N LEU A 136 -38.66 -27.11 -37.75
CA LEU A 136 -38.76 -27.53 -39.14
C LEU A 136 -38.96 -29.04 -39.29
N ARG A 137 -38.25 -29.85 -38.49
CA ARG A 137 -38.43 -31.31 -38.45
C ARG A 137 -39.85 -31.69 -38.04
N LYS A 138 -40.36 -31.08 -36.96
CA LYS A 138 -41.72 -31.35 -36.46
C LYS A 138 -42.79 -30.95 -37.49
N LYS A 139 -42.63 -29.81 -38.16
CA LYS A 139 -43.55 -29.36 -39.22
C LYS A 139 -43.56 -30.30 -40.42
N ARG A 140 -42.39 -30.80 -40.85
CA ARG A 140 -42.30 -31.80 -41.93
C ARG A 140 -42.99 -33.11 -41.57
N ALA A 141 -42.83 -33.59 -40.34
CA ALA A 141 -43.50 -34.80 -39.86
C ALA A 141 -45.03 -34.63 -39.78
N ALA A 142 -45.53 -33.45 -39.43
CA ALA A 142 -46.97 -33.17 -39.35
C ALA A 142 -47.66 -33.00 -40.71
N GLY A 143 -46.93 -32.63 -41.77
CA GLY A 143 -47.48 -32.48 -43.13
C GLY A 143 -47.44 -33.75 -43.98
N GLN A 144 -46.98 -34.87 -43.44
CA GLN A 144 -46.94 -36.18 -44.11
C GLN A 144 -48.03 -37.15 -43.63
N ASN A 145 -48.90 -36.71 -42.71
CA ASN A 145 -50.14 -37.38 -42.30
C ASN A 145 -51.34 -36.64 -42.88
#